data_AF-A0A497D6S1-F1
#
_entry.id   AF-A0A497D6S1-F1
#
_cell.length_a   1.000
_cell.length_b   1.000
_cell.length_c   1.000
_cell.angle_alpha   90.00
_cell.angle_beta   90.00
_cell.angle_gamma   90.00
#
_symmetry.space_group_name_H-M   'P 1'
#
loop_
_entity.id
_entity.type
_entity.pdbx_description
1 polymer ?
#
loop_
_entity_poly.entity_id
_entity_poly.type
_entity_poly.pdbx_seq_one_letter_code
_entity_poly.pdbx_strand_id
1 'polypeptide(L)'
;MSGYSSGSHANEDWLVSPELDFTGFISGNFIFDNAFNYDGNPLLLMVSTDYDGTSSPETFTWDDISDNATWSDGSFDWASANVDLSDYLGQKIYLAFKYTSTDAASSTWEVDNLFVYGVKTIGVGENSATSVAIYPNPATGYFNLSSNLEGQLSLMDVSGRVVLHTQVVSGNNTIDISNLTGGIYIANVILNDGSKATAKVMVK
;
A
#
# COMPACT_ATOMS: atom_id res chain seq x y z
N MET A 1 23.66 -6.18 -17.63
CA MET A 1 23.18 -7.40 -18.33
C MET A 1 23.80 -7.41 -19.72
N SER A 2 24.39 -8.53 -20.13
CA SER A 2 25.07 -8.65 -21.42
C SER A 2 25.26 -10.11 -21.79
N GLY A 3 25.09 -10.44 -23.07
CA GLY A 3 25.44 -11.74 -23.65
C GLY A 3 26.86 -11.80 -24.20
N TYR A 4 27.68 -10.76 -23.99
CA TYR A 4 29.03 -10.70 -24.54
C TYR A 4 30.02 -11.48 -23.68
N SER A 5 30.69 -12.46 -24.29
CA SER A 5 31.83 -13.17 -23.70
C SER A 5 32.81 -13.56 -24.81
N SER A 6 33.78 -12.68 -25.07
CA SER A 6 34.71 -12.79 -26.23
C SER A 6 33.99 -12.94 -27.59
N GLY A 7 32.78 -12.37 -27.69
CA GLY A 7 31.84 -12.52 -28.80
C GLY A 7 30.39 -12.46 -28.29
N SER A 8 29.44 -12.18 -29.17
CA SER A 8 28.01 -12.22 -28.86
C SER A 8 27.53 -13.66 -28.73
N HIS A 9 26.68 -13.96 -27.75
CA HIS A 9 26.06 -15.27 -27.58
C HIS A 9 24.55 -15.13 -27.38
N ALA A 10 23.80 -16.15 -27.78
CA ALA A 10 22.42 -16.30 -27.36
C ALA A 10 22.35 -16.41 -25.83
N ASN A 11 21.62 -15.49 -25.19
CA ASN A 11 21.48 -15.42 -23.74
C ASN A 11 20.10 -14.89 -23.37
N GLU A 12 19.61 -15.27 -22.19
CA GLU A 12 18.43 -14.69 -21.55
C GLU A 12 18.78 -14.42 -20.08
N ASP A 13 18.76 -13.15 -19.70
CA ASP A 13 19.03 -12.69 -18.35
C ASP A 13 17.77 -12.08 -17.73
N TRP A 14 17.55 -12.35 -16.46
CA TRP A 14 16.51 -11.73 -15.65
C TRP A 14 17.11 -11.13 -14.38
N LEU A 15 16.75 -9.88 -14.10
CA LEU A 15 16.95 -9.25 -12.80
C LEU A 15 15.57 -8.95 -12.21
N VAL A 16 15.13 -9.77 -11.27
CA VAL A 16 13.79 -9.69 -10.66
C VAL A 16 13.86 -9.04 -9.28
N SER A 17 12.94 -8.13 -8.98
CA SER A 17 12.82 -7.49 -7.67
C SER A 17 12.33 -8.47 -6.59
N PRO A 18 12.45 -8.12 -5.31
CA PRO A 18 11.59 -8.67 -4.27
C PRO A 18 10.10 -8.36 -4.54
N GLU A 19 9.20 -9.00 -3.79
CA GLU A 19 7.76 -8.67 -3.83
C GLU A 19 7.55 -7.21 -3.43
N LEU A 20 6.78 -6.49 -4.24
CA LEU A 20 6.34 -5.12 -3.98
C LEU A 20 4.86 -5.14 -3.63
N ASP A 21 4.53 -4.81 -2.38
CA ASP A 21 3.15 -4.80 -1.89
C ASP A 21 2.54 -3.38 -1.94
N PHE A 22 1.70 -3.14 -2.93
CA PHE A 22 0.96 -1.89 -3.09
C PHE A 22 -0.42 -1.90 -2.39
N THR A 23 -0.68 -2.85 -1.50
CA THR A 23 -1.92 -2.86 -0.70
C THR A 23 -2.05 -1.59 0.13
N GLY A 24 -3.13 -0.82 -0.12
CA GLY A 24 -3.42 0.45 0.56
C GLY A 24 -2.64 1.65 0.04
N PHE A 25 -1.89 1.51 -1.05
CA PHE A 25 -1.28 2.63 -1.75
C PHE A 25 -2.27 3.31 -2.70
N ILE A 26 -2.18 4.64 -2.78
CA ILE A 26 -2.95 5.46 -3.74
C ILE A 26 -2.07 6.03 -4.85
N SER A 27 -0.76 5.78 -4.78
CA SER A 27 0.19 6.04 -5.85
C SER A 27 1.37 5.07 -5.74
N GLY A 28 2.02 4.80 -6.87
CA GLY A 28 3.20 3.94 -6.95
C GLY A 28 4.02 4.39 -8.16
N ASN A 29 5.34 4.49 -7.98
CA ASN A 29 6.28 4.90 -9.01
C ASN A 29 7.55 4.06 -8.87
N PHE A 30 8.19 3.78 -10.00
CA PHE A 30 9.50 3.15 -10.06
C PHE A 30 10.49 4.04 -10.81
N ILE A 31 11.53 4.48 -10.11
CA ILE A 31 12.64 5.26 -10.66
C ILE A 31 13.86 4.35 -10.77
N PHE A 32 14.58 4.48 -11.87
CA PHE A 32 15.88 3.88 -12.06
C PHE A 32 16.67 4.66 -13.11
N ASP A 33 17.99 4.59 -13.02
CA ASP A 33 18.90 5.06 -14.05
C ASP A 33 19.29 3.88 -14.94
N ASN A 34 19.45 4.14 -16.25
CA ASN A 34 19.89 3.16 -17.22
C ASN A 34 20.88 3.74 -18.23
N ALA A 35 21.81 2.91 -18.69
CA ALA A 35 22.75 3.21 -19.75
C ALA A 35 22.97 1.96 -20.59
N PHE A 36 23.21 2.13 -21.90
CA PHE A 36 23.56 1.00 -22.74
C PHE A 36 24.55 1.37 -23.84
N ASN A 37 25.16 0.35 -24.42
CA ASN A 37 25.88 0.49 -25.69
C ASN A 37 25.85 -0.82 -26.49
N TYR A 38 26.28 -0.71 -27.76
CA TYR A 38 26.35 -1.76 -28.78
C TYR A 38 24.99 -2.20 -29.35
N ASP A 39 25.04 -2.70 -30.58
CA ASP A 39 23.87 -3.25 -31.27
C ASP A 39 23.40 -4.56 -30.61
N GLY A 40 22.09 -4.71 -30.49
CA GLY A 40 21.46 -5.85 -29.83
C GLY A 40 19.99 -5.55 -29.52
N ASN A 41 19.35 -6.47 -28.81
CA ASN A 41 17.97 -6.29 -28.38
C ASN A 41 17.88 -5.22 -27.28
N PRO A 42 16.73 -4.54 -27.13
CA PRO A 42 16.53 -3.63 -26.01
C PRO A 42 16.42 -4.39 -24.67
N LEU A 43 16.67 -3.69 -23.56
CA LEU A 43 16.27 -4.15 -22.24
C LEU A 43 14.77 -3.97 -22.09
N LEU A 44 14.08 -4.97 -21.57
CA LEU A 44 12.65 -4.91 -21.31
C LEU A 44 12.40 -4.67 -19.82
N LEU A 45 11.46 -3.78 -19.51
CA LEU A 45 10.90 -3.64 -18.17
C LEU A 45 9.59 -4.40 -18.11
N MET A 46 9.57 -5.41 -17.24
CA MET A 46 8.47 -6.35 -17.10
C MET A 46 7.83 -6.23 -15.73
N VAL A 47 6.54 -6.51 -15.64
CA VAL A 47 5.80 -6.62 -14.37
C VAL A 47 4.98 -7.89 -14.32
N SER A 48 4.98 -8.56 -13.18
CA SER A 48 4.20 -9.78 -12.95
C SER A 48 3.38 -9.65 -11.68
N THR A 49 2.15 -10.15 -11.75
CA THR A 49 1.21 -10.25 -10.61
C THR A 49 1.05 -11.69 -10.13
N ASP A 50 1.66 -12.66 -10.81
CA ASP A 50 1.52 -14.09 -10.55
C ASP A 50 2.86 -14.79 -10.25
N TYR A 51 4.00 -14.11 -10.42
CA TYR A 51 5.32 -14.64 -10.05
C TYR A 51 5.37 -15.03 -8.57
N ASP A 52 5.92 -16.20 -8.27
CA ASP A 52 5.98 -16.76 -6.92
C ASP A 52 7.20 -16.29 -6.10
N GLY A 53 8.08 -15.49 -6.71
CA GLY A 53 9.29 -14.97 -6.08
C GLY A 53 10.48 -15.93 -6.03
N THR A 54 10.36 -17.18 -6.53
CA THR A 54 11.37 -18.23 -6.30
C THR A 54 11.64 -19.16 -7.49
N SER A 55 10.62 -19.50 -8.27
CA SER A 55 10.74 -20.38 -9.43
C SER A 55 11.34 -19.64 -10.63
N SER A 56 11.62 -20.32 -11.74
CA SER A 56 12.19 -19.64 -12.90
C SER A 56 11.21 -18.60 -13.48
N PRO A 57 11.62 -17.34 -13.71
CA PRO A 57 10.72 -16.27 -14.13
C PRO A 57 9.96 -16.55 -15.42
N GLU A 58 10.57 -17.27 -16.37
CA GLU A 58 9.99 -17.59 -17.68
C GLU A 58 8.74 -18.49 -17.62
N THR A 59 8.43 -19.08 -16.47
CA THR A 59 7.23 -19.92 -16.29
C THR A 59 5.99 -19.15 -15.83
N PHE A 60 6.09 -17.81 -15.70
CA PHE A 60 5.03 -16.93 -15.21
C PHE A 60 4.62 -15.89 -16.25
N THR A 61 3.55 -15.16 -15.96
CA THR A 61 3.03 -14.12 -16.83
C THR A 61 3.72 -12.79 -16.53
N TRP A 62 4.22 -12.14 -17.57
CA TRP A 62 4.88 -10.85 -17.47
C TRP A 62 4.30 -9.90 -18.51
N ASP A 63 3.78 -8.77 -18.04
CA ASP A 63 3.37 -7.65 -18.89
C ASP A 63 4.59 -6.78 -19.21
N ASP A 64 4.76 -6.44 -20.48
CA ASP A 64 5.82 -5.53 -20.95
C ASP A 64 5.36 -4.09 -20.77
N ILE A 65 6.06 -3.33 -19.93
CA ILE A 65 5.81 -1.92 -19.64
C ILE A 65 6.99 -1.03 -20.07
N SER A 66 7.82 -1.51 -21.00
CA SER A 66 9.03 -0.82 -21.45
C SER A 66 8.75 0.56 -22.06
N ASP A 67 7.59 0.73 -22.70
CA ASP A 67 7.15 1.99 -23.31
C ASP A 67 6.87 3.10 -22.27
N ASN A 68 6.70 2.73 -20.99
CA ASN A 68 6.48 3.68 -19.90
C ASN A 68 7.80 4.24 -19.32
N ALA A 69 8.95 3.73 -19.77
CA ALA A 69 10.27 4.12 -19.28
C ALA A 69 11.02 4.99 -20.30
N THR A 70 11.82 5.93 -19.78
CA THR A 70 12.81 6.66 -20.59
C THR A 70 14.09 5.84 -20.64
N TRP A 71 14.53 5.49 -21.85
CA TRP A 71 15.75 4.71 -22.07
C TRP A 71 16.91 5.60 -22.54
N SER A 72 18.13 5.17 -22.24
CA SER A 72 19.37 5.74 -22.76
C SER A 72 19.35 5.74 -24.30
N ASP A 73 19.99 6.74 -24.91
CA ASP A 73 20.19 6.83 -26.37
C ASP A 73 21.45 6.06 -26.85
N GLY A 74 22.15 5.38 -25.94
CA GLY A 74 23.35 4.60 -26.22
C GLY A 74 24.64 5.27 -25.75
N SER A 75 25.79 4.80 -26.24
CA SER A 75 27.13 5.32 -25.88
C SER A 75 27.49 5.26 -24.39
N PHE A 76 26.75 4.49 -23.60
CA PHE A 76 26.79 4.53 -22.13
C PHE A 76 26.40 5.88 -21.51
N ASP A 77 25.68 6.72 -22.26
CA ASP A 77 25.09 7.94 -21.69
C ASP A 77 23.91 7.56 -20.80
N TRP A 78 23.90 8.07 -19.57
CA TRP A 78 22.87 7.76 -18.58
C TRP A 78 21.57 8.51 -18.85
N ALA A 79 20.45 7.79 -18.75
CA ALA A 79 19.11 8.33 -18.72
C ALA A 79 18.37 7.87 -17.44
N SER A 80 17.47 8.69 -16.95
CA SER A 80 16.62 8.37 -15.79
C SER A 80 15.19 8.12 -16.23
N ALA A 81 14.63 6.99 -15.80
CA ALA A 81 13.23 6.65 -15.98
C ALA A 81 12.43 6.94 -14.69
N ASN A 82 11.17 7.35 -14.86
CA ASN A 82 10.19 7.41 -13.78
C ASN A 82 8.88 6.80 -14.30
N VAL A 83 8.62 5.56 -13.91
CA VAL A 83 7.55 4.72 -14.41
C VAL A 83 6.38 4.76 -13.43
N ASP A 84 5.19 5.13 -13.92
CA ASP A 84 3.96 5.06 -13.13
C ASP A 84 3.51 3.61 -12.95
N LEU A 85 3.13 3.25 -11.73
CA LEU A 85 2.63 1.94 -11.35
C LEU A 85 1.18 1.99 -10.86
N SER A 86 0.44 3.05 -11.20
CA SER A 86 -0.97 3.24 -10.78
C SER A 86 -1.88 2.06 -11.11
N ASP A 87 -1.60 1.35 -12.20
CA ASP A 87 -2.41 0.20 -12.66
C ASP A 87 -2.25 -1.03 -11.76
N TYR A 88 -1.21 -1.05 -10.91
CA TYR A 88 -0.87 -2.16 -10.02
C TYR A 88 -1.15 -1.87 -8.55
N LEU A 89 -1.90 -0.79 -8.26
CA LEU A 89 -2.27 -0.45 -6.89
C LEU A 89 -3.21 -1.49 -6.27
N GLY A 90 -3.09 -1.71 -4.96
CA GLY A 90 -3.99 -2.64 -4.23
C GLY A 90 -3.63 -4.12 -4.35
N GLN A 91 -2.51 -4.45 -5.01
CA GLN A 91 -2.04 -5.82 -5.19
C GLN A 91 -0.53 -5.94 -4.94
N LYS A 92 -0.04 -7.17 -4.95
CA LYS A 92 1.38 -7.51 -4.89
C LYS A 92 1.88 -7.74 -6.31
N ILE A 93 3.04 -7.17 -6.62
CA ILE A 93 3.69 -7.33 -7.92
C ILE A 93 5.17 -7.62 -7.78
N TYR A 94 5.77 -8.05 -8.87
CA TYR A 94 7.21 -8.11 -9.07
C TYR A 94 7.56 -7.30 -10.31
N LEU A 95 8.66 -6.55 -10.26
CA LEU A 95 9.26 -5.90 -11.42
C LEU A 95 10.48 -6.70 -11.86
N ALA A 96 10.74 -6.77 -13.15
CA ALA A 96 11.94 -7.37 -13.67
C ALA A 96 12.52 -6.61 -14.85
N PHE A 97 13.85 -6.57 -14.92
CA PHE A 97 14.52 -6.29 -16.17
C PHE A 97 14.80 -7.62 -16.88
N LYS A 98 14.28 -7.77 -18.11
CA LYS A 98 14.55 -8.92 -18.97
C LYS A 98 15.43 -8.49 -20.13
N TYR A 99 16.51 -9.23 -20.37
CA TYR A 99 17.37 -9.02 -21.53
C TYR A 99 17.55 -10.32 -22.30
N THR A 100 17.54 -10.23 -23.63
CA THR A 100 17.91 -11.35 -24.50
C THR A 100 18.96 -10.90 -25.50
N SER A 101 19.83 -11.79 -25.94
CA SER A 101 20.79 -11.55 -27.03
C SER A 101 20.83 -12.73 -27.98
N THR A 102 21.55 -12.56 -29.09
CA THR A 102 21.77 -13.61 -30.10
C THR A 102 23.27 -13.79 -30.34
N ASP A 103 23.64 -14.86 -31.04
CA ASP A 103 25.04 -15.06 -31.46
C ASP A 103 25.55 -13.97 -32.44
N ALA A 104 24.65 -13.15 -33.00
CA ALA A 104 24.99 -12.06 -33.90
C ALA A 104 25.23 -10.72 -33.19
N ALA A 105 24.45 -10.42 -32.14
CA ALA A 105 24.43 -9.11 -31.51
C ALA A 105 24.07 -9.20 -30.02
N SER A 106 24.79 -8.42 -29.21
CA SER A 106 24.58 -8.31 -27.76
C SER A 106 24.95 -6.91 -27.28
N SER A 107 23.94 -6.11 -26.96
CA SER A 107 24.08 -4.88 -26.18
C SER A 107 24.58 -5.20 -24.76
N THR A 108 25.19 -4.19 -24.15
CA THR A 108 25.50 -4.19 -22.71
C THR A 108 24.65 -3.12 -22.05
N TRP A 109 23.81 -3.55 -21.11
CA TRP A 109 22.91 -2.70 -20.33
C TRP A 109 23.38 -2.57 -18.89
N GLU A 110 23.32 -1.36 -18.35
CA GLU A 110 23.58 -1.02 -16.95
C GLU A 110 22.32 -0.39 -16.35
N VAL A 111 22.01 -0.76 -15.12
CA VAL A 111 20.92 -0.16 -14.34
C VAL A 111 21.44 0.18 -12.95
N ASP A 112 21.07 1.34 -12.43
CA ASP A 112 21.47 1.81 -11.09
C ASP A 112 20.38 2.70 -10.46
N ASN A 113 20.53 3.05 -9.19
CA ASN A 113 19.64 3.93 -8.44
C ASN A 113 18.15 3.51 -8.49
N LEU A 114 17.90 2.20 -8.36
CA LEU A 114 16.56 1.62 -8.37
C LEU A 114 15.81 2.02 -7.09
N PHE A 115 14.69 2.73 -7.25
CA PHE A 115 13.86 3.20 -6.15
C PHE A 115 12.38 3.05 -6.48
N VAL A 116 11.65 2.30 -5.64
CA VAL A 116 10.19 2.20 -5.71
C VAL A 116 9.60 3.01 -4.55
N TYR A 117 8.65 3.89 -4.86
CA TYR A 117 7.98 4.70 -3.85
C TYR A 117 6.52 4.96 -4.19
N GLY A 118 5.76 5.32 -3.18
CA GLY A 118 4.34 5.58 -3.33
C GLY A 118 3.75 6.19 -2.07
N VAL A 119 2.57 6.77 -2.20
CA VAL A 119 1.82 7.27 -1.06
C VAL A 119 0.91 6.16 -0.58
N LYS A 120 1.22 5.62 0.59
CA LYS A 120 0.30 4.74 1.30
C LYS A 120 -0.70 5.58 2.07
N THR A 121 -1.99 5.46 1.75
CA THR A 121 -3.00 5.92 2.69
C THR A 121 -3.06 4.89 3.79
N ILE A 122 -2.51 5.24 4.95
CA ILE A 122 -2.94 4.61 6.19
C ILE A 122 -4.30 5.24 6.48
N GLY A 123 -5.32 4.80 5.74
CA GLY A 123 -6.67 5.10 6.15
C GLY A 123 -6.79 4.64 7.60
N VAL A 124 -7.02 5.57 8.53
CA VAL A 124 -8.03 5.26 9.54
C VAL A 124 -9.22 4.95 8.66
N GLY A 125 -9.53 3.66 8.48
CA GLY A 125 -10.52 3.23 7.51
C GLY A 125 -11.67 4.21 7.55
N GLU A 126 -12.12 4.67 6.38
CA GLU A 126 -13.46 5.25 6.33
C GLU A 126 -14.31 4.36 7.22
N ASN A 127 -14.86 4.95 8.28
CA ASN A 127 -15.77 4.27 9.16
C ASN A 127 -16.86 3.76 8.23
N SER A 128 -16.77 2.50 7.81
CA SER A 128 -17.83 1.76 7.14
C SER A 128 -18.92 1.64 8.16
N ALA A 129 -19.65 2.73 8.38
CA ALA A 129 -20.61 3.01 9.44
C ALA A 129 -20.69 1.85 10.42
N THR A 130 -19.66 1.67 11.25
CA THR A 130 -19.68 0.60 12.25
C THR A 130 -20.93 0.88 13.06
N SER A 131 -21.81 -0.11 13.20
CA SER A 131 -23.19 -0.05 13.72
C SER A 131 -23.37 0.53 15.15
N VAL A 132 -22.39 1.31 15.62
CA VAL A 132 -22.38 2.06 16.86
C VAL A 132 -23.31 3.26 16.75
N ALA A 133 -24.50 3.14 17.34
CA ALA A 133 -25.43 4.25 17.49
C ALA A 133 -25.45 4.71 18.95
N ILE A 134 -25.29 6.02 19.18
CA ILE A 134 -25.35 6.63 20.51
C ILE A 134 -26.56 7.55 20.62
N TYR A 135 -27.46 7.29 21.58
CA TYR A 135 -28.68 8.05 21.78
C TYR A 135 -29.24 7.96 23.21
N PRO A 136 -29.97 8.96 23.71
CA PRO A 136 -30.19 10.25 23.08
C PRO A 136 -28.94 11.14 23.15
N ASN A 137 -28.78 12.01 22.17
CA ASN A 137 -27.80 13.10 22.20
C ASN A 137 -28.55 14.39 21.84
N PRO A 138 -28.68 15.38 22.76
CA PRO A 138 -28.06 15.45 24.08
C PRO A 138 -28.60 14.41 25.09
N ALA A 139 -27.72 13.94 25.97
CA ALA A 139 -27.97 12.95 27.01
C ALA A 139 -28.23 13.62 28.38
N THR A 140 -28.98 12.96 29.24
CA THR A 140 -29.24 13.41 30.63
C THR A 140 -29.26 12.20 31.54
N GLY A 141 -28.28 12.11 32.45
CA GLY A 141 -28.12 10.96 33.35
C GLY A 141 -27.58 9.70 32.69
N TYR A 142 -28.00 9.36 31.47
CA TYR A 142 -27.50 8.18 30.73
C TYR A 142 -27.56 8.40 29.21
N PHE A 143 -26.84 7.57 28.45
CA PHE A 143 -27.10 7.33 27.03
C PHE A 143 -27.02 5.83 26.73
N ASN A 144 -27.63 5.42 25.63
CA ASN A 144 -27.52 4.07 25.09
C ASN A 144 -26.49 4.03 23.97
N LEU A 145 -25.71 2.96 23.94
CA LEU A 145 -24.80 2.59 22.86
C LEU A 145 -25.29 1.26 22.28
N SER A 146 -25.75 1.28 21.04
CA SER A 146 -26.09 0.08 20.26
C SER A 146 -24.87 -0.34 19.44
N SER A 147 -24.47 -1.61 19.45
CA SER A 147 -23.34 -2.14 18.66
C SER A 147 -23.60 -3.59 18.28
N ASN A 148 -23.22 -4.03 17.07
CA ASN A 148 -23.32 -5.45 16.70
C ASN A 148 -22.20 -6.32 17.29
N LEU A 149 -21.15 -5.71 17.84
CA LEU A 149 -19.98 -6.40 18.38
C LEU A 149 -19.67 -5.95 19.81
N GLU A 150 -18.96 -6.82 20.52
CA GLU A 150 -18.39 -6.52 21.83
C GLU A 150 -17.13 -5.66 21.71
N GLY A 151 -16.79 -4.93 22.77
CA GLY A 151 -15.64 -4.06 22.80
C GLY A 151 -15.56 -3.23 24.07
N GLN A 152 -14.99 -2.03 23.93
CA GLN A 152 -14.78 -1.08 25.02
C GLN A 152 -15.18 0.33 24.59
N LEU A 153 -15.82 1.04 25.50
CA LEU A 153 -16.12 2.47 25.39
C LEU A 153 -15.24 3.23 26.38
N SER A 154 -14.69 4.34 25.92
CA SER A 154 -14.08 5.38 26.75
C SER A 154 -14.71 6.73 26.44
N LEU A 155 -15.06 7.49 27.49
CA LEU A 155 -15.49 8.88 27.37
C LEU A 155 -14.35 9.80 27.79
N MET A 156 -14.10 10.83 27.00
CA MET A 156 -13.10 11.86 27.28
C MET A 156 -13.75 13.22 27.37
N ASP A 157 -13.29 14.06 28.30
CA ASP A 157 -13.62 15.48 28.32
C ASP A 157 -12.83 16.27 27.26
N VAL A 158 -13.13 17.56 27.11
CA VAL A 158 -12.46 18.44 26.12
C VAL A 158 -10.96 18.66 26.37
N SER A 159 -10.45 18.30 27.55
CA SER A 159 -9.03 18.34 27.88
C SER A 159 -8.29 17.06 27.48
N GLY A 160 -9.01 16.06 26.95
CA GLY A 160 -8.47 14.75 26.58
C GLY A 160 -8.36 13.77 27.76
N ARG A 161 -8.87 14.13 28.94
CA ARG A 161 -8.87 13.24 30.10
C ARG A 161 -10.02 12.25 29.98
N VAL A 162 -9.72 10.95 30.14
CA VAL A 162 -10.72 9.89 30.20
C VAL A 162 -11.49 10.00 31.52
N VAL A 163 -12.82 10.15 31.42
CA VAL A 163 -13.73 10.31 32.56
C VAL A 163 -14.57 9.06 32.84
N LEU A 164 -14.70 8.16 31.87
CA LEU A 164 -15.41 6.88 32.02
C LEU A 164 -14.79 5.84 31.09
N HIS A 165 -14.73 4.61 31.56
CA HIS A 165 -14.32 3.45 30.77
C HIS A 165 -15.22 2.26 31.11
N THR A 166 -15.77 1.59 30.10
CA THR A 166 -16.68 0.44 30.29
C THR A 166 -16.57 -0.54 29.14
N GLN A 167 -16.89 -1.81 29.40
CA GLN A 167 -17.08 -2.80 28.34
C GLN A 167 -18.39 -2.51 27.59
N VAL A 168 -18.39 -2.86 26.31
CA VAL A 168 -19.53 -2.85 25.40
C VAL A 168 -19.82 -4.31 25.06
N VAL A 169 -21.05 -4.76 25.26
CA VAL A 169 -21.53 -6.04 24.75
C VAL A 169 -22.25 -5.84 23.42
N SER A 170 -22.37 -6.90 22.63
CA SER A 170 -23.22 -6.89 21.44
C SER A 170 -24.68 -6.63 21.83
N GLY A 171 -25.36 -5.78 21.06
CA GLY A 171 -26.70 -5.25 21.34
C GLY A 171 -26.67 -3.85 21.96
N ASN A 172 -27.61 -3.59 22.86
CA ASN A 172 -27.78 -2.29 23.52
C ASN A 172 -27.09 -2.26 24.89
N ASN A 173 -26.36 -1.18 25.14
CA ASN A 173 -25.63 -0.91 26.37
C ASN A 173 -26.10 0.41 26.97
N THR A 174 -26.53 0.41 28.23
CA THR A 174 -26.90 1.64 28.93
C THR A 174 -25.70 2.16 29.71
N ILE A 175 -25.26 3.37 29.38
CA ILE A 175 -24.09 4.02 29.98
C ILE A 175 -24.56 5.13 30.92
N ASP A 176 -24.29 4.97 32.22
CA ASP A 176 -24.59 5.98 33.24
C ASP A 176 -23.55 7.10 33.21
N ILE A 177 -24.03 8.33 33.07
CA ILE A 177 -23.26 9.58 33.05
C ILE A 177 -23.80 10.60 34.06
N SER A 178 -24.62 10.16 35.03
CA SER A 178 -25.24 11.02 36.04
C SER A 178 -24.24 11.77 36.91
N ASN A 179 -23.02 11.23 37.04
CA ASN A 179 -21.92 11.84 37.79
C ASN A 179 -21.04 12.77 36.93
N LEU A 180 -21.33 12.93 35.64
CA LEU A 180 -20.59 13.83 34.76
C LEU A 180 -21.21 15.23 34.79
N THR A 181 -20.35 16.25 34.77
CA THR A 181 -20.77 17.64 34.61
C THR A 181 -21.34 17.88 33.20
N GLY A 182 -22.32 18.76 33.07
CA GLY A 182 -22.83 19.18 31.76
C GLY A 182 -21.71 19.72 30.87
N GLY A 183 -21.65 19.27 29.62
CA GLY A 183 -20.54 19.56 28.72
C GLY A 183 -20.49 18.69 27.47
N ILE A 184 -19.42 18.87 26.69
CA ILE A 184 -19.14 18.06 25.49
C ILE A 184 -18.10 16.99 25.85
N TYR A 185 -18.40 15.76 25.47
CA TYR A 185 -17.52 14.61 25.63
C TYR A 185 -17.29 13.92 24.28
N ILE A 186 -16.15 13.26 24.14
CA ILE A 186 -15.82 12.40 23.01
C ILE A 186 -15.94 10.95 23.48
N ALA A 187 -16.87 10.20 22.88
CA ALA A 187 -17.00 8.75 23.06
C ALA A 187 -16.13 8.03 22.03
N ASN A 188 -15.14 7.29 22.50
CA ASN A 188 -14.31 6.41 21.69
C ASN A 188 -14.68 4.96 22.00
N VAL A 189 -15.12 4.23 20.98
CA VAL A 189 -15.48 2.83 21.04
C VAL A 189 -14.46 2.03 20.24
N ILE A 190 -13.90 0.98 20.83
CA ILE A 190 -12.99 0.04 20.18
C ILE A 190 -13.62 -1.34 20.30
N LEU A 191 -13.95 -1.97 19.18
CA LEU A 191 -14.56 -3.29 19.14
C LEU A 191 -13.49 -4.38 19.04
N ASN A 192 -13.85 -5.62 19.41
CA ASN A 192 -12.91 -6.74 19.50
C ASN A 192 -12.33 -7.17 18.14
N ASP A 193 -12.97 -6.79 17.02
CA ASP A 193 -12.46 -6.99 15.66
C ASP A 193 -11.42 -5.93 15.24
N GLY A 194 -11.12 -4.98 16.13
CA GLY A 194 -10.19 -3.88 15.90
C GLY A 194 -10.84 -2.62 15.30
N SER A 195 -12.13 -2.67 14.95
CA SER A 195 -12.86 -1.50 14.46
C SER A 195 -13.04 -0.45 15.55
N LYS A 196 -13.08 0.83 15.15
CA LYS A 196 -13.14 1.97 16.08
C LYS A 196 -14.23 2.93 15.65
N ALA A 197 -15.05 3.41 16.58
CA ALA A 197 -16.04 4.47 16.33
C ALA A 197 -15.82 5.64 17.29
N THR A 198 -15.96 6.85 16.79
CA THR A 198 -15.86 8.08 17.60
C THR A 198 -17.12 8.91 17.43
N ALA A 199 -17.72 9.34 18.53
CA ALA A 199 -18.93 10.16 18.53
C ALA A 199 -18.85 11.28 19.57
N LYS A 200 -19.44 12.42 19.26
CA LYS A 200 -19.61 13.54 20.19
C LYS A 200 -20.86 13.30 21.05
N VAL A 201 -20.72 13.33 22.37
CA VAL A 201 -21.84 13.21 23.32
C VAL A 201 -21.99 14.53 24.07
N MET A 202 -23.17 15.15 23.99
CA MET A 202 -23.51 16.34 24.77
C MET A 202 -24.25 15.90 26.04
N VAL A 203 -23.69 16.23 27.21
CA VAL A 203 -24.32 15.99 28.52
C VAL A 203 -24.95 17.30 28.99
N LYS A 204 -26.21 17.23 29.43
CA LYS A 204 -26.93 18.37 30.02
C LYS A 204 -26.65 18.53 31.50
#